data_AF-A0A7R7W7B7-F1
#
_entry.id   AF-A0A7R7W7B7-F1
#
_cell.length_a   1.000
_cell.length_b   1.000
_cell.length_c   1.000
_cell.angle_alpha   90.00
_cell.angle_beta   90.00
_cell.angle_gamma   90.00
#
_symmetry.space_group_name_H-M   'P 1'
#
loop_
_entity.id
_entity.type
_entity.pdbx_description
1 polymer ?
#
loop_
_entity_poly.entity_id
_entity_poly.type
_entity_poly.pdbx_seq_one_letter_code
_entity_poly.pdbx_strand_id
1 'polypeptide(L)'
;MISGFRPVPGRYSATCRAYFGIARFHRTSKCAFHVDGRSRVSNFWIPTGGITKKPVQGEKEDANDLLIRGGFLRQAYSGIFHMLPLGLRVQDKLERLIDKHMRTVGASKVSLSSLSAQELWEQSGRLKEGSEIFRFQDRKESRFLLAPTHEEEITTLVGHLTKSYRDLPVRVYQICEYIIHS
;
A
#
# COMPACT_ATOMS: atom_id res chain seq x y z
N MET A 1 -31.33 39.15 29.08
CA MET A 1 -29.94 39.44 29.53
C MET A 1 -29.05 39.33 28.28
N ILE A 2 -29.06 40.35 27.41
CA ILE A 2 -28.03 41.42 27.27
C ILE A 2 -26.68 40.78 26.90
N SER A 3 -26.51 40.46 25.61
CA SER A 3 -25.76 41.22 24.57
C SER A 3 -24.23 41.17 24.72
N GLY A 4 -23.56 40.59 23.72
CA GLY A 4 -22.10 40.44 23.68
C GLY A 4 -21.34 41.74 23.43
N PHE A 5 -20.01 41.70 23.49
CA PHE A 5 -19.13 42.69 22.85
C PHE A 5 -17.67 42.20 22.76
N ARG A 6 -16.99 42.71 21.72
CA ARG A 6 -15.65 42.40 21.19
C ARG A 6 -14.47 42.73 22.14
N PRO A 7 -13.24 42.25 21.85
CA PRO A 7 -12.04 42.53 22.63
C PRO A 7 -11.38 43.87 22.23
N VAL A 8 -10.66 44.52 23.15
CA VAL A 8 -9.76 45.65 22.89
C VAL A 8 -8.49 45.52 23.77
N PRO A 9 -7.29 45.86 23.28
CA PRO A 9 -6.00 45.48 23.89
C PRO A 9 -5.36 46.61 24.72
N GLY A 10 -4.41 46.26 25.60
CA GLY A 10 -3.63 47.24 26.38
C GLY A 10 -2.23 46.71 26.70
N ARG A 11 -1.23 47.33 26.07
CA ARG A 11 0.22 47.15 26.28
C ARG A 11 0.63 47.66 27.65
N TYR A 12 1.54 47.00 28.36
CA TYR A 12 2.55 47.70 29.16
C TYR A 12 3.91 46.99 29.12
N SER A 13 4.91 47.77 28.78
CA SER A 13 6.33 47.44 28.68
C SER A 13 6.98 47.33 30.06
N ALA A 14 7.98 46.45 30.12
CA ALA A 14 9.25 46.55 30.84
C ALA A 14 9.28 47.32 32.17
N THR A 15 9.65 46.63 33.24
CA THR A 15 10.98 46.78 33.89
C THR A 15 11.04 45.87 35.10
N CYS A 16 11.96 44.89 35.11
CA CYS A 16 12.82 44.72 36.29
C CYS A 16 14.06 43.90 35.91
N ARG A 17 15.21 44.46 36.27
CA ARG A 17 16.55 44.00 35.93
C ARG A 17 17.03 43.04 37.02
N ALA A 18 17.55 41.91 36.56
CA ALA A 18 18.60 41.08 37.17
C ALA A 18 18.37 40.54 38.59
N TYR A 19 18.05 39.25 38.65
CA TYR A 19 18.81 38.35 39.52
C TYR A 19 19.59 37.39 38.63
N PHE A 20 20.92 37.54 38.67
CA PHE A 20 21.88 36.62 38.08
C PHE A 20 21.86 35.31 38.90
N GLY A 21 20.92 34.42 38.55
CA GLY A 21 20.98 33.02 38.91
C GLY A 21 21.60 32.26 37.76
N ILE A 22 22.79 31.69 37.96
CA ILE A 22 23.45 30.79 37.00
C ILE A 22 22.62 29.50 36.95
N ALA A 23 21.52 29.52 36.20
CA ALA A 23 20.87 28.29 35.79
C ALA A 23 21.78 27.67 34.73
N ARG A 24 22.54 26.64 35.12
CA ARG A 24 23.14 25.70 34.15
C ARG A 24 21.99 25.20 33.31
N PHE A 25 21.84 25.76 32.11
CA PHE A 25 21.01 25.20 31.08
C PHE A 25 21.64 23.85 30.77
N HIS A 26 21.15 22.79 31.41
CA HIS A 26 21.37 21.45 30.93
C HIS A 26 20.80 21.44 29.52
N ARG A 27 21.70 21.64 28.56
CA ARG A 27 21.45 21.39 27.15
C ARG A 27 21.12 19.91 27.12
N THR A 28 19.83 19.59 27.24
CA THR A 28 19.35 18.28 26.87
C THR A 28 19.63 18.19 25.39
N SER A 29 20.78 17.61 25.06
CA SER A 29 21.08 17.17 23.72
C SER A 29 19.92 16.28 23.33
N LYS A 30 18.97 16.82 22.57
CA LYS A 30 18.04 15.99 21.82
C LYS A 30 18.97 15.09 21.01
N CYS A 31 19.07 13.82 21.39
CA CYS A 31 19.58 12.79 20.49
C CYS A 31 18.65 12.83 19.29
N ALA A 32 19.00 13.63 18.29
CA ALA A 32 18.40 13.53 17.00
C ALA A 32 18.72 12.11 16.54
N PHE A 33 17.69 11.31 16.31
CA PHE A 33 17.85 10.06 15.58
C PHE A 33 18.53 10.43 14.27
N HIS A 34 19.82 10.11 14.15
CA HIS A 34 20.53 10.25 12.90
C HIS A 34 19.95 9.19 11.97
N VAL A 35 18.98 9.58 11.15
CA VAL A 35 18.41 8.73 10.11
C VAL A 35 19.48 8.62 9.03
N ASP A 36 20.40 7.68 9.20
CA ASP A 36 21.25 7.21 8.11
C ASP A 36 20.30 6.61 7.06
N GLY A 37 20.31 7.16 5.84
CA GLY A 37 19.48 6.65 4.74
C GLY A 37 19.82 5.22 4.33
N ARG A 38 20.86 4.63 4.91
CA ARG A 38 21.29 3.24 4.70
C ARG A 38 20.58 2.30 5.67
N SER A 39 20.00 1.23 5.12
CA SER A 39 19.45 0.13 5.92
C SER A 39 20.60 -0.68 6.52
N ARG A 40 20.81 -0.58 7.84
CA ARG A 40 21.68 -1.51 8.60
C ARG A 40 20.87 -2.70 9.05
N VAL A 41 21.46 -3.90 9.10
CA VAL A 41 20.77 -5.11 9.57
C VAL A 41 20.24 -4.93 11.00
N SER A 42 20.98 -4.23 11.86
CA SER A 42 20.53 -3.90 13.23
C SER A 42 19.24 -3.07 13.28
N ASN A 43 18.99 -2.28 12.24
CA ASN A 43 17.87 -1.33 12.16
C ASN A 43 16.78 -1.80 11.20
N PHE A 44 16.95 -2.97 10.57
CA PHE A 44 16.07 -3.47 9.54
C PHE A 44 15.50 -4.82 9.97
N TRP A 45 14.18 -4.89 10.09
CA TRP A 45 13.51 -6.08 10.59
C TRP A 45 13.56 -7.20 9.53
N ILE A 46 14.38 -8.22 9.81
CA ILE A 46 14.49 -9.43 9.00
C ILE A 46 14.27 -10.62 9.91
N PRO A 47 13.04 -11.16 10.00
CA PRO A 47 12.79 -12.37 10.76
C PRO A 47 13.32 -13.59 9.99
N THR A 48 14.64 -13.80 10.00
CA THR A 48 15.27 -15.02 9.51
C THR A 48 15.01 -16.14 10.52
N GLY A 49 13.96 -16.91 10.30
CA GLY A 49 13.58 -17.98 11.23
C GLY A 49 12.11 -18.33 11.13
N GLY A 50 11.82 -19.49 10.56
CA GLY A 50 10.48 -20.06 10.43
C GLY A 50 10.58 -21.55 10.22
N ILE A 51 9.49 -22.26 10.52
CA ILE A 51 9.35 -23.71 10.33
C ILE A 51 9.38 -23.99 8.82
N THR A 52 10.58 -24.06 8.24
CA THR A 52 10.78 -24.63 6.90
C THR A 52 11.14 -26.08 7.10
N LYS A 53 10.59 -26.99 6.27
CA LYS A 53 11.11 -28.36 6.20
C LYS A 53 12.63 -28.27 6.02
N LYS A 54 13.39 -29.00 6.84
CA LYS A 54 14.80 -29.22 6.50
C LYS A 54 14.79 -30.03 5.21
N PRO A 55 15.58 -29.66 4.18
CA PRO A 55 15.66 -30.47 2.98
C PRO A 55 16.09 -31.88 3.38
N VAL A 56 15.44 -32.89 2.82
CA VAL A 56 15.95 -34.25 2.89
C VAL A 56 17.23 -34.28 2.06
N GLN A 57 18.28 -34.93 2.57
CA GLN A 57 19.57 -34.99 1.88
C GLN A 57 19.38 -35.60 0.48
N GLY A 58 19.59 -34.80 -0.56
CA GLY A 58 19.51 -35.22 -1.97
C GLY A 58 18.38 -34.61 -2.80
N GLU A 59 17.40 -33.94 -2.18
CA GLU A 59 16.34 -33.23 -2.91
C GLU A 59 16.70 -31.75 -3.13
N LYS A 60 16.35 -31.21 -4.30
CA LYS A 60 16.52 -29.78 -4.60
C LYS A 60 15.57 -28.98 -3.70
N GLU A 61 16.09 -27.95 -3.04
CA GLU A 61 15.26 -27.03 -2.26
C GLU A 61 14.29 -26.27 -3.20
N ASP A 62 13.01 -26.23 -2.82
CA ASP A 62 12.00 -25.45 -3.54
C ASP A 62 12.27 -23.94 -3.37
N ALA A 63 11.99 -23.15 -4.42
CA ALA A 63 12.16 -21.69 -4.37
C ALA A 63 11.33 -21.04 -3.26
N ASN A 64 10.16 -21.61 -2.94
CA ASN A 64 9.31 -21.17 -1.84
C ASN A 64 10.02 -21.34 -0.48
N ASP A 65 10.58 -22.52 -0.23
CA ASP A 65 11.29 -22.82 1.02
C ASP A 65 12.48 -21.88 1.24
N LEU A 66 13.19 -21.52 0.16
CA LEU A 66 14.26 -20.53 0.19
C LEU A 66 13.76 -19.13 0.58
N LEU A 67 12.64 -18.68 0.01
CA LEU A 67 12.05 -17.37 0.31
C LEU A 67 11.54 -17.27 1.75
N ILE A 68 10.97 -18.36 2.28
CA ILE A 68 10.54 -18.42 3.68
C ILE A 68 11.75 -18.40 4.61
N ARG A 69 12.79 -19.20 4.33
CA ARG A 69 14.05 -19.21 5.12
C ARG A 69 14.74 -17.86 5.12
N GLY A 70 14.79 -17.21 3.96
CA GLY A 70 15.43 -15.91 3.77
C GLY A 70 14.69 -14.74 4.43
N GLY A 71 13.51 -14.97 5.01
CA GLY A 71 12.71 -13.91 5.62
C GLY A 71 12.12 -12.95 4.59
N PHE A 72 11.80 -13.44 3.38
CA PHE A 72 11.07 -12.69 2.36
C PHE A 72 9.55 -12.87 2.50
N LEU A 73 9.12 -14.09 2.84
CA LEU A 73 7.70 -14.47 2.97
C LEU A 73 7.44 -15.14 4.32
N ARG A 74 6.20 -14.99 4.81
CA ARG A 74 5.69 -15.78 5.95
C ARG A 74 4.33 -16.34 5.62
N GLN A 75 4.14 -17.65 5.79
CA GLN A 75 2.84 -18.28 5.57
C GLN A 75 1.84 -17.84 6.66
N ALA A 76 0.68 -17.34 6.25
CA ALA A 76 -0.44 -16.97 7.11
C ALA A 76 -1.45 -18.13 7.19
N TYR A 77 -1.88 -18.61 6.03
CA TYR A 77 -2.79 -19.73 5.82
C TYR A 77 -2.34 -20.55 4.61
N SER A 78 -3.01 -21.66 4.31
CA SER A 78 -2.78 -22.36 3.05
C SER A 78 -3.03 -21.40 1.88
N GLY A 79 -2.05 -21.23 1.01
CA GLY A 79 -2.15 -20.33 -0.14
C GLY A 79 -2.00 -18.82 0.14
N ILE A 80 -1.96 -18.39 1.41
CA ILE A 80 -1.90 -16.97 1.80
C ILE A 80 -0.57 -16.67 2.48
N PHE A 81 0.17 -15.70 1.95
CA PHE A 81 1.48 -15.29 2.46
C PHE A 81 1.51 -13.81 2.84
N HIS A 82 2.25 -13.50 3.91
CA HIS A 82 2.66 -12.16 4.27
C HIS A 82 3.99 -11.84 3.60
N MET A 83 4.05 -10.72 2.88
CA MET A 83 5.28 -10.18 2.34
C MET A 83 6.06 -9.46 3.45
N LEU A 84 7.29 -9.86 3.69
CA LEU A 84 8.17 -9.25 4.69
C LEU A 84 8.96 -8.08 4.06
N PRO A 85 9.62 -7.22 4.86
CA PRO A 85 10.30 -6.04 4.32
C PRO A 85 11.34 -6.34 3.22
N LEU A 86 12.02 -7.49 3.27
CA LEU A 86 12.91 -7.90 2.18
C LEU A 86 12.16 -8.23 0.89
N GLY A 87 11.03 -8.93 1.00
CA GLY A 87 10.13 -9.24 -0.12
C GLY A 87 9.59 -7.97 -0.77
N LEU A 88 9.09 -7.03 0.04
CA LEU A 88 8.60 -5.73 -0.42
C LEU A 88 9.67 -4.94 -1.19
N ARG A 89 10.94 -4.98 -0.74
CA ARG A 89 12.05 -4.32 -1.47
C ARG A 89 12.32 -4.94 -2.84
N VAL A 90 12.09 -6.24 -3.01
CA VAL A 90 12.25 -6.91 -4.30
C VAL A 90 11.06 -6.58 -5.20
N GLN A 91 9.84 -6.68 -4.66
CA GLN A 91 8.61 -6.29 -5.35
C GLN A 91 8.69 -4.86 -5.86
N ASP A 92 9.06 -3.89 -5.01
CA ASP A 92 9.24 -2.48 -5.39
C ASP A 92 10.21 -2.30 -6.58
N LYS A 93 11.29 -3.09 -6.63
CA LYS A 93 12.25 -3.03 -7.73
C LYS A 93 11.65 -3.54 -9.03
N LEU A 94 10.90 -4.64 -8.97
CA LEU A 94 10.21 -5.21 -10.13
C LEU A 94 9.12 -4.26 -10.62
N GLU A 95 8.32 -3.70 -9.72
CA GLU A 95 7.29 -2.72 -10.07
C GLU A 95 7.89 -1.49 -10.76
N ARG A 96 9.00 -0.96 -10.23
CA ARG A 96 9.71 0.18 -10.86
C ARG A 96 10.25 -0.17 -12.24
N LEU A 97 10.74 -1.38 -12.44
CA LEU A 97 11.21 -1.83 -13.76
C LEU A 97 10.06 -1.89 -14.76
N ILE A 98 8.94 -2.51 -14.37
CA ILE A 98 7.74 -2.60 -15.21
C ILE A 98 7.21 -1.20 -15.51
N ASP A 99 7.08 -0.35 -14.50
CA ASP A 99 6.60 1.04 -14.66
C ASP A 99 7.50 1.83 -15.61
N LYS A 100 8.83 1.67 -15.50
CA LYS A 100 9.77 2.29 -16.45
C LYS A 100 9.46 1.89 -17.89
N HIS A 101 9.28 0.60 -18.17
CA HIS A 101 8.97 0.12 -19.52
C HIS A 101 7.57 0.56 -19.99
N MET A 102 6.57 0.50 -19.11
CA MET A 102 5.20 0.91 -19.46
C MET A 102 5.11 2.40 -19.78
N ARG A 103 5.87 3.24 -19.06
CA ARG A 103 5.98 4.67 -19.40
C ARG A 103 6.64 4.90 -20.76
N THR A 104 7.64 4.11 -21.15
CA THR A 104 8.28 4.25 -22.47
C THR A 104 7.32 3.97 -23.63
N VAL A 105 6.29 3.13 -23.43
CA VAL A 105 5.25 2.87 -24.43
C VAL A 105 4.06 3.83 -24.34
N GLY A 106 4.16 4.88 -23.52
CA GLY A 106 3.11 5.90 -23.35
C GLY A 106 1.90 5.40 -22.55
N ALA A 107 2.05 4.36 -21.74
CA ALA A 107 0.96 3.87 -20.89
C ALA A 107 0.93 4.62 -19.55
N SER A 108 -0.28 4.88 -19.06
CA SER A 108 -0.53 5.57 -17.79
C SER A 108 -0.88 4.56 -16.69
N LYS A 109 -0.21 4.66 -15.53
CA LYS A 109 -0.50 3.81 -14.37
C LYS A 109 -1.80 4.26 -13.69
N VAL A 110 -2.71 3.33 -13.44
CA VAL A 110 -3.95 3.54 -12.69
C VAL A 110 -4.03 2.58 -11.51
N SER A 111 -4.86 2.91 -10.52
CA SER A 111 -5.16 2.07 -9.36
C SER A 111 -6.67 1.94 -9.24
N LEU A 112 -7.23 0.87 -9.79
CA LEU A 112 -8.64 0.52 -9.68
C LEU A 112 -8.90 -0.18 -8.34
N SER A 113 -10.16 -0.13 -7.92
CA SER A 113 -10.63 -0.78 -6.69
C SER A 113 -10.65 -2.29 -6.85
N SER A 114 -10.12 -3.02 -5.86
CA SER A 114 -10.24 -4.49 -5.78
C SER A 114 -11.69 -4.96 -5.60
N LEU A 115 -12.55 -4.08 -5.11
CA LEU A 115 -13.99 -4.29 -4.97
C LEU A 115 -14.71 -3.79 -6.20
N SER A 116 -15.54 -4.65 -6.79
CA SER A 116 -16.40 -4.33 -7.93
C SER A 116 -17.86 -4.61 -7.60
N ALA A 117 -18.76 -3.83 -8.19
CA ALA A 117 -20.20 -4.05 -8.06
C ALA A 117 -20.62 -5.30 -8.83
N GLN A 118 -21.47 -6.14 -8.23
CA GLN A 118 -21.93 -7.36 -8.89
C GLN A 118 -22.69 -7.06 -10.20
N GLU A 119 -23.49 -5.99 -10.22
CA GLU A 119 -24.24 -5.53 -11.39
C GLU A 119 -23.35 -5.30 -12.61
N LEU A 120 -22.13 -4.81 -12.40
CA LEU A 120 -21.18 -4.54 -13.49
C LEU A 120 -20.71 -5.85 -14.16
N TRP A 121 -20.53 -6.90 -13.37
CA TRP A 121 -20.15 -8.23 -13.85
C TRP A 121 -21.32 -9.02 -14.45
N GLU A 122 -22.54 -8.72 -14.03
CA GLU A 122 -23.77 -9.24 -14.66
C GLU A 122 -23.93 -8.62 -16.05
N GLN A 123 -23.68 -7.32 -16.20
CA GLN A 123 -23.68 -6.64 -17.51
C GLN A 123 -22.64 -7.21 -18.47
N SER A 124 -21.45 -7.61 -17.98
CA SER A 124 -20.43 -8.26 -18.81
C SER A 124 -20.74 -9.73 -19.14
N GLY A 125 -21.73 -10.34 -18.46
CA GLY A 125 -22.09 -11.75 -18.63
C GLY A 125 -21.03 -12.73 -18.09
N ARG A 126 -20.01 -12.23 -17.39
CA ARG A 126 -18.94 -13.08 -16.80
C ARG A 126 -19.37 -13.70 -15.48
N LEU A 127 -20.35 -13.11 -14.79
CA LEU A 127 -20.88 -13.66 -13.56
C LEU A 127 -21.74 -14.90 -13.87
N LYS A 128 -21.14 -16.08 -13.72
CA LYS A 128 -21.82 -17.38 -13.80
C LYS A 128 -22.07 -17.95 -12.41
N GLU A 129 -23.17 -18.68 -12.24
CA GLU A 129 -23.40 -19.48 -11.04
C GLU A 129 -22.33 -20.59 -10.97
N GLY A 130 -21.53 -20.61 -9.90
CA GLY A 130 -20.43 -21.56 -9.71
C GLY A 130 -19.01 -21.05 -10.03
N SER A 131 -18.84 -19.77 -10.39
CA SER A 131 -17.50 -19.17 -10.50
C SER A 131 -16.80 -19.09 -9.15
N GLU A 132 -15.48 -19.32 -9.08
CA GLU A 132 -14.61 -19.15 -7.88
C GLU A 132 -14.42 -17.67 -7.46
N ILE A 133 -15.38 -16.80 -7.81
CA ILE A 133 -15.37 -15.38 -7.49
C ILE A 133 -15.92 -15.20 -6.08
N PHE A 134 -15.15 -14.54 -5.22
CA PHE A 134 -15.59 -14.19 -3.88
C PHE A 134 -16.65 -13.08 -3.95
N ARG A 135 -17.84 -13.37 -3.43
CA ARG A 135 -18.99 -12.46 -3.39
C ARG A 135 -19.35 -12.18 -1.94
N PHE A 136 -19.71 -10.94 -1.65
CA PHE A 136 -20.22 -10.58 -0.34
C PHE A 136 -21.26 -9.47 -0.45
N GLN A 137 -22.12 -9.39 0.56
CA GLN A 137 -23.14 -8.37 0.66
C GLN A 137 -22.80 -7.44 1.84
N ASP A 138 -22.84 -6.14 1.61
CA ASP A 138 -22.67 -5.16 2.68
C ASP A 138 -23.95 -5.07 3.55
N ARG A 139 -23.84 -4.42 4.71
CA ARG A 139 -24.95 -4.17 5.65
C ARG A 139 -26.11 -3.39 5.03
N LYS A 140 -25.86 -2.66 3.95
CA LYS A 140 -26.88 -1.92 3.18
C LYS A 140 -27.48 -2.74 2.04
N GLU A 141 -27.30 -4.06 2.08
CA GLU A 141 -27.78 -5.01 1.07
C GLU A 141 -27.16 -4.85 -0.33
N SER A 142 -26.17 -3.98 -0.50
CA SER A 142 -25.42 -3.82 -1.75
C SER A 142 -24.52 -5.03 -2.00
N ARG A 143 -24.55 -5.55 -3.23
CA ARG A 143 -23.81 -6.75 -3.64
C ARG A 143 -22.47 -6.37 -4.27
N PHE A 144 -21.39 -6.86 -3.69
CA PHE A 144 -20.03 -6.64 -4.15
C PHE A 144 -19.32 -7.96 -4.38
N LEU A 145 -18.26 -7.91 -5.16
CA LEU A 145 -17.35 -9.02 -5.38
C LEU A 145 -15.90 -8.56 -5.36
N LEU A 146 -14.99 -9.49 -5.05
CA LEU A 146 -13.56 -9.27 -5.27
C LEU A 146 -13.26 -9.61 -6.72
N ALA A 147 -12.89 -8.59 -7.48
CA ALA A 147 -12.68 -8.69 -8.90
C ALA A 147 -11.34 -9.40 -9.20
N PRO A 148 -11.32 -10.62 -9.76
CA PRO A 148 -10.05 -11.29 -10.09
C PRO A 148 -9.27 -10.56 -11.19
N THR A 149 -9.99 -9.83 -12.04
CA THR A 149 -9.48 -8.97 -13.11
C THR A 149 -10.28 -7.67 -13.16
N HIS A 150 -9.77 -6.62 -13.82
CA HIS A 150 -10.39 -5.28 -13.79
C HIS A 150 -10.83 -4.78 -15.18
N GLU A 151 -11.14 -5.66 -16.14
CA GLU A 151 -11.55 -5.23 -17.48
C GLU A 151 -12.88 -4.45 -17.45
N GLU A 152 -13.84 -4.88 -16.65
CA GLU A 152 -15.13 -4.22 -16.46
C GLU A 152 -14.97 -2.81 -15.88
N GLU A 153 -14.13 -2.68 -14.85
CA GLU A 153 -13.86 -1.40 -14.17
C GLU A 153 -13.17 -0.41 -15.13
N ILE A 154 -12.13 -0.87 -15.84
CA ILE A 154 -11.40 0.03 -16.75
C ILE A 154 -12.24 0.39 -17.98
N THR A 155 -13.07 -0.53 -18.49
CA THR A 155 -13.94 -0.28 -19.64
C THR A 155 -15.01 0.74 -19.28
N THR A 156 -15.61 0.61 -18.09
CA THR A 156 -16.57 1.60 -17.58
C THR A 156 -15.92 2.96 -17.38
N LEU A 157 -14.74 2.99 -16.75
CA LEU A 157 -14.01 4.24 -16.50
C LEU A 157 -13.64 4.94 -17.81
N VAL A 158 -13.01 4.23 -18.74
CA VAL A 158 -12.59 4.78 -20.03
C VAL A 158 -13.80 5.16 -20.86
N GLY A 159 -14.83 4.30 -20.93
CA GLY A 159 -16.06 4.55 -21.69
C GLY A 159 -16.82 5.80 -21.25
N HIS A 160 -16.78 6.15 -19.96
CA HIS A 160 -17.38 7.39 -19.47
C HIS A 160 -16.56 8.65 -19.81
N LEU A 161 -15.24 8.51 -19.94
CA LEU A 161 -14.32 9.63 -20.14
C LEU A 161 -14.03 9.90 -21.61
N THR A 162 -13.83 8.87 -22.43
CA THR A 162 -13.50 9.00 -23.86
C THR A 162 -14.77 9.06 -24.68
N LYS A 163 -15.16 10.27 -25.11
CA LYS A 163 -16.35 10.49 -25.94
C LYS A 163 -16.01 10.75 -27.41
N SER A 164 -14.75 11.05 -27.74
CA SER A 164 -14.31 11.35 -29.09
C SER A 164 -13.18 10.43 -29.54
N TYR A 165 -13.14 10.13 -30.85
CA TYR A 165 -12.03 9.41 -31.46
C TYR A 165 -10.68 10.11 -31.26
N ARG A 166 -10.68 11.44 -31.10
CA ARG A 166 -9.45 12.23 -30.86
C ARG A 166 -8.76 11.92 -29.54
N ASP A 167 -9.49 11.34 -28.58
CA ASP A 167 -8.94 10.98 -27.28
C ASP A 167 -8.15 9.65 -27.34
N LEU A 168 -8.22 8.93 -28.47
CA LEU A 168 -7.53 7.66 -28.70
C LEU A 168 -6.23 7.87 -29.49
N PRO A 169 -5.19 7.04 -29.26
CA PRO A 169 -5.17 5.84 -28.42
C PRO A 169 -4.86 6.11 -26.94
N VAL A 170 -5.64 5.50 -26.03
CA VAL A 170 -5.37 5.48 -24.59
C VAL A 170 -4.76 4.13 -24.21
N ARG A 171 -3.66 4.17 -23.43
CA ARG A 171 -3.04 2.98 -22.83
C ARG A 171 -2.97 3.16 -21.32
N VAL A 172 -3.60 2.26 -20.60
CA VAL A 172 -3.69 2.26 -19.14
C VAL A 172 -3.29 0.91 -18.60
N TYR A 173 -2.65 0.89 -17.44
CA TYR A 173 -2.24 -0.35 -16.81
C TYR A 173 -2.27 -0.19 -15.29
N GLN A 174 -2.42 -1.31 -14.59
CA GLN A 174 -2.39 -1.36 -13.14
C GLN A 174 -1.42 -2.44 -12.67
N ILE A 175 -0.76 -2.18 -11.56
CA ILE A 175 -0.04 -3.18 -10.79
C ILE A 175 -0.82 -3.31 -9.49
N CYS A 176 -1.58 -4.39 -9.35
CA CYS A 176 -2.34 -4.70 -8.15
C CYS A 176 -1.53 -5.62 -7.25
N GLU A 177 -1.56 -5.33 -5.96
CA GLU A 177 -1.28 -6.32 -4.95
C GLU A 177 -2.60 -7.06 -4.67
N TYR A 178 -2.81 -8.17 -5.36
CA TYR A 178 -3.94 -9.03 -5.05
C TYR A 178 -3.68 -9.75 -3.74
N ILE A 179 -4.72 -9.87 -2.92
CA ILE A 179 -4.74 -10.86 -1.84
C ILE A 179 -4.58 -12.22 -2.52
N ILE A 180 -3.38 -12.79 -2.42
CA ILE A 180 -3.09 -14.12 -2.96
C ILE A 180 -3.93 -15.10 -2.14
N HIS A 181 -5.06 -15.53 -2.69
CA HIS A 181 -5.72 -16.79 -2.33
C HIS A 181 -5.23 -17.83 -3.34
N SER A 182 -4.73 -18.95 -2.82
CA SER A 182 -4.45 -20.16 -3.59
C SER A 182 -5.34 -21.29 -3.09
#